data_AF-A0A7R9DKR1-F1
#
_entry.id   AF-A0A7R9DKR1-F1
#
_cell.length_a   1.000
_cell.length_b   1.000
_cell.length_c   1.000
_cell.angle_alpha   90.00
_cell.angle_beta   90.00
_cell.angle_gamma   90.00
#
_symmetry.space_group_name_H-M   'P 1'
#
loop_
_entity.id
_entity.type
_entity.pdbx_description
1 polymer ?
#
loop_
_entity_poly.entity_id
_entity_poly.type
_entity_poly.pdbx_seq_one_letter_code
_entity_poly.pdbx_strand_id
1 'polypeptide(L)'
;RYPVLYEESLNTVLVQEVIRYNKLLSVIHSSIGEMLRALKGLVVMSQALEEMSHSIFTNAVPSMWANRAYPSLKPLGAWVKDLQQRIEFLKGWIDDGIPPIFWISGFYFPQAFLTGTMQNFARKCVISIDSIDFSFKEWQCRIVYQPFL
;
A
#
# COMPACT_ATOMS: atom_id res chain seq x y z
N ARG A 1 -15.36 -6.87 10.53
CA ARG A 1 -14.70 -7.18 11.82
C ARG A 1 -13.90 -8.46 11.57
N TYR A 2 -12.62 -8.33 11.18
CA TYR A 2 -11.74 -9.46 10.90
C TYR A 2 -11.23 -10.02 12.25
N PRO A 3 -11.19 -11.34 12.46
CA PRO A 3 -10.79 -11.90 13.75
C PRO A 3 -9.32 -11.61 14.02
N VAL A 4 -9.03 -11.05 15.20
CA VAL A 4 -7.65 -10.88 15.68
C VAL A 4 -7.21 -12.23 16.24
N LEU A 5 -6.72 -13.12 15.36
CA LEU A 5 -6.05 -14.34 15.80
C LEU A 5 -4.62 -13.96 16.20
N TYR A 6 -4.36 -13.94 17.51
CA TYR A 6 -3.08 -13.54 18.10
C TYR A 6 -1.92 -14.48 17.76
N GLU A 7 -2.22 -15.68 17.29
CA GLU A 7 -1.24 -16.69 16.88
C GLU A 7 -0.48 -16.26 15.61
N GLU A 8 -1.06 -15.34 14.84
CA GLU A 8 -0.53 -14.91 13.55
C GLU A 8 -0.16 -13.42 13.56
N SER A 9 1.14 -13.11 13.69
CA SER A 9 1.68 -11.74 13.70
C SER A 9 1.30 -10.93 12.46
N LEU A 10 1.00 -11.61 11.34
CA LEU A 10 0.60 -10.96 10.10
C LEU A 10 -0.78 -10.30 10.18
N ASN A 11 -1.67 -10.75 11.08
CA ASN A 11 -2.97 -10.09 11.30
C ASN A 11 -2.80 -8.66 11.80
N THR A 12 -1.83 -8.44 12.69
CA THR A 12 -1.50 -7.09 13.16
C THR A 12 -0.99 -6.22 12.03
N VAL A 13 -0.16 -6.77 11.13
CA VAL A 13 0.34 -6.07 9.95
C VAL A 13 -0.84 -5.68 9.04
N LEU A 14 -1.71 -6.63 8.70
CA LEU A 14 -2.89 -6.41 7.87
C LEU A 14 -3.80 -5.31 8.44
N VAL A 15 -4.11 -5.36 9.74
CA VAL A 15 -4.96 -4.35 10.39
C VAL A 15 -4.34 -2.95 10.31
N GLN A 16 -3.03 -2.82 10.56
CA GLN A 16 -2.34 -1.53 10.49
C GLN A 16 -2.32 -0.99 9.05
N GLU A 17 -2.09 -1.85 8.07
CA GLU A 17 -2.12 -1.49 6.65
C GLU A 17 -3.50 -0.99 6.23
N VAL A 18 -4.56 -1.73 6.57
CA VAL A 18 -5.95 -1.36 6.29
C VAL A 18 -6.31 -0.01 6.92
N ILE A 19 -5.88 0.25 8.17
CA ILE A 19 -6.09 1.55 8.84
C ILE A 19 -5.43 2.69 8.05
N ARG A 20 -4.21 2.49 7.51
CA ARG A 20 -3.52 3.51 6.71
C ARG A 20 -4.25 3.79 5.40
N TYR A 21 -4.61 2.74 4.66
CA TYR A 21 -5.35 2.91 3.40
C TYR A 21 -6.71 3.55 3.61
N ASN A 22 -7.44 3.19 4.67
CA ASN A 22 -8.72 3.83 4.99
C ASN A 22 -8.56 5.32 5.30
N LYS A 23 -7.49 5.72 6.02
CA LYS A 23 -7.19 7.13 6.26
C LYS A 23 -6.90 7.88 4.96
N LEU A 24 -6.10 7.29 4.06
CA LEU A 24 -5.83 7.86 2.73
C LEU A 24 -7.12 8.03 1.92
N LEU A 25 -7.93 6.98 1.82
CA LEU A 25 -9.22 7.00 1.11
C LEU A 25 -10.15 8.07 1.68
N SER A 26 -10.24 8.18 3.00
CA SER A 26 -11.05 9.21 3.64
C SER A 26 -10.64 10.61 3.22
N VAL A 27 -9.34 10.90 3.14
CA VAL A 27 -8.82 12.22 2.71
C VAL A 27 -9.11 12.46 1.23
N ILE A 28 -8.95 11.44 0.38
CA ILE A 28 -9.26 11.56 -1.06
C ILE A 28 -10.75 11.86 -1.25
N HIS A 29 -11.65 11.09 -0.63
CA HIS A 29 -13.08 11.27 -0.76
C HIS A 29 -13.57 12.61 -0.20
N SER A 30 -13.05 13.04 0.96
CA SER A 30 -13.44 14.32 1.55
C SER A 30 -12.96 15.50 0.69
N SER A 31 -11.69 15.50 0.28
CA SER A 31 -11.10 16.60 -0.51
C SER A 31 -11.74 16.74 -1.89
N ILE A 32 -12.02 15.63 -2.60
CA ILE A 32 -12.76 15.67 -3.87
C ILE A 32 -14.18 16.19 -3.65
N GLY A 33 -14.87 15.74 -2.60
CA GLY A 33 -16.21 16.21 -2.26
C GLY A 33 -16.26 17.71 -1.96
N GLU A 34 -15.28 18.22 -1.22
CA GLU A 34 -15.14 19.65 -0.93
C GLU A 34 -14.83 20.47 -2.18
N MET A 35 -13.92 20.01 -3.04
CA MET A 35 -13.64 20.67 -4.32
C MET A 35 -14.89 20.77 -5.20
N LEU A 36 -15.67 19.70 -5.32
CA LEU A 36 -16.93 19.71 -6.09
C LEU A 36 -17.95 20.69 -5.51
N ARG A 37 -17.99 20.85 -4.18
CA ARG A 37 -18.85 21.85 -3.53
C ARG A 37 -18.34 23.27 -3.75
N ALA A 38 -17.02 23.47 -3.71
CA ALA A 38 -16.40 24.77 -3.99
C ALA A 38 -16.65 25.23 -5.43
N LEU A 39 -16.57 24.32 -6.41
CA LEU A 39 -16.91 24.59 -7.81
C LEU A 39 -18.37 24.99 -8.01
N LYS A 40 -19.29 24.53 -7.14
CA LYS A 40 -20.70 24.93 -7.15
C LYS A 40 -20.97 26.21 -6.36
N GLY A 41 -19.96 26.84 -5.78
CA GLY A 41 -20.11 28.02 -4.91
C GLY A 41 -20.72 27.72 -3.53
N LEU A 42 -20.75 26.44 -3.12
CA LEU A 42 -21.32 26.02 -1.83
C LEU A 42 -20.30 26.05 -0.68
N VAL A 43 -19.02 26.16 -1.00
CA VAL A 43 -17.88 26.22 -0.06
C VAL A 43 -16.87 27.20 -0.64
N VAL A 44 -16.11 27.89 0.21
CA VAL A 44 -15.03 28.78 -0.23
C VAL A 44 -13.87 27.96 -0.79
N MET A 45 -13.35 28.33 -1.96
CA MET A 45 -12.14 27.75 -2.51
C MET A 45 -10.95 28.14 -1.63
N SER A 46 -10.42 27.19 -0.86
CA SER A 46 -9.21 27.40 -0.07
C SER A 46 -7.96 27.18 -0.93
N GLN A 47 -6.83 27.73 -0.50
CA GLN A 47 -5.54 27.52 -1.16
C GLN A 47 -5.21 26.03 -1.34
N ALA A 48 -5.52 25.20 -0.33
CA ALA A 48 -5.28 23.76 -0.40
C ALA A 48 -6.14 23.07 -1.48
N LEU A 49 -7.38 23.51 -1.69
CA LEU A 49 -8.26 22.98 -2.74
C LEU A 49 -7.81 23.45 -4.14
N GLU A 50 -7.31 24.68 -4.25
CA GLU A 50 -6.77 25.22 -5.49
C GLU A 50 -5.48 24.48 -5.92
N GLU A 51 -4.55 24.26 -4.99
CA GLU A 51 -3.32 23.47 -5.22
C GLU A 51 -3.65 22.02 -5.62
N MET A 52 -4.66 21.42 -4.97
CA MET A 52 -5.15 20.09 -5.34
C MET A 52 -5.71 20.07 -6.76
N SER A 53 -6.55 21.04 -7.11
CA SER A 53 -7.13 21.18 -8.45
C SER A 53 -6.04 21.31 -9.52
N HIS A 54 -5.04 22.16 -9.28
CA HIS A 54 -3.90 22.34 -10.18
C HIS A 54 -3.09 21.05 -10.34
N SER A 55 -2.85 20.31 -9.24
CA SER A 55 -2.15 19.02 -9.29
C SER A 55 -2.92 18.00 -10.12
N ILE A 56 -4.23 17.90 -9.94
CA ILE A 56 -5.09 17.00 -10.72
C ILE A 56 -5.08 17.38 -12.20
N PHE A 57 -5.19 18.68 -12.51
CA PHE A 57 -5.14 19.19 -13.88
C PHE A 57 -3.82 18.86 -14.59
N THR A 58 -2.71 18.90 -13.85
CA THR A 58 -1.37 18.56 -14.36
C THR A 58 -1.02 17.06 -14.28
N ASN A 59 -2.00 16.20 -13.97
CA ASN A 59 -1.82 14.75 -13.81
C ASN A 59 -0.78 14.38 -12.72
N ALA A 60 -0.62 15.24 -11.72
CA ALA A 60 0.21 15.02 -10.55
C ALA A 60 -0.65 14.60 -9.34
N VAL A 61 -0.09 13.81 -8.44
CA VAL A 61 -0.76 13.44 -7.19
C VAL A 61 -0.72 14.65 -6.25
N PRO A 62 -1.87 15.16 -5.76
CA PRO A 62 -1.91 16.25 -4.79
C PRO A 62 -1.07 15.98 -3.54
N SER A 63 -0.38 17.02 -3.06
CA SER A 63 0.47 16.96 -1.85
C SER A 63 -0.28 16.42 -0.62
N MET A 64 -1.53 16.84 -0.44
CA MET A 64 -2.38 16.37 0.66
C MET A 64 -2.68 14.86 0.63
N TRP A 65 -2.70 14.24 -0.56
CA TRP A 65 -2.84 12.79 -0.71
C TRP A 65 -1.48 12.13 -0.53
N ALA A 66 -0.43 12.66 -1.16
CA ALA A 66 0.94 12.14 -1.08
C ALA A 66 1.45 12.04 0.38
N ASN A 67 1.17 13.05 1.21
CA ASN A 67 1.52 13.07 2.64
C ASN A 67 0.85 11.96 3.46
N ARG A 68 -0.25 11.41 2.95
CA ARG A 68 -1.02 10.32 3.54
C ARG A 68 -0.97 9.05 2.69
N ALA A 69 -0.08 8.99 1.69
CA ALA A 69 0.10 7.87 0.78
C ALA A 69 1.48 7.21 0.93
N TYR A 70 1.61 6.05 0.29
CA TYR A 70 2.88 5.38 0.13
C TYR A 70 3.77 6.18 -0.84
N PRO A 71 5.11 6.16 -0.68
CA PRO A 71 6.02 6.84 -1.60
C PRO A 71 5.83 6.36 -3.04
N SER A 72 5.65 7.29 -3.97
CA SER A 72 5.45 6.99 -5.38
C SER A 72 5.84 8.18 -6.26
N LEU A 73 6.42 7.88 -7.42
CA LEU A 73 6.70 8.85 -8.50
C LEU A 73 5.76 8.66 -9.70
N LYS A 74 4.73 7.82 -9.57
CA LYS A 74 3.74 7.58 -10.63
C LYS A 74 2.89 8.84 -10.89
N PRO A 75 2.55 9.15 -12.14
CA PRO A 75 1.55 10.18 -12.45
C PRO A 75 0.18 9.76 -11.93
N LEU A 76 -0.73 10.72 -11.73
CA LEU A 76 -2.01 10.52 -11.05
C LEU A 76 -2.81 9.33 -11.62
N GLY A 77 -2.98 9.25 -12.94
CA GLY A 77 -3.73 8.15 -13.56
C GLY A 77 -3.14 6.75 -13.28
N ALA A 78 -1.81 6.63 -13.27
CA ALA A 78 -1.13 5.37 -12.92
C ALA A 78 -1.14 5.11 -11.40
N TRP A 79 -1.07 6.17 -10.60
CA TRP A 79 -1.12 6.10 -9.14
C TRP A 79 -2.49 5.63 -8.63
N VAL A 80 -3.60 6.10 -9.23
CA VAL A 80 -4.95 5.63 -8.87
C VAL A 80 -5.11 4.13 -9.16
N LYS A 81 -4.60 3.66 -10.31
CA LYS A 81 -4.61 2.22 -10.64
C LYS A 81 -3.78 1.41 -9.64
N ASP A 82 -2.62 1.91 -9.25
CA ASP A 82 -1.76 1.27 -8.24
C ASP A 82 -2.44 1.22 -6.87
N LEU A 83 -3.11 2.30 -6.47
CA LEU A 83 -3.90 2.37 -5.23
C LEU A 83 -5.02 1.34 -5.24
N GLN A 84 -5.75 1.22 -6.35
CA GLN A 84 -6.82 0.23 -6.49
C GLN A 84 -6.27 -1.20 -6.34
N GLN A 85 -5.17 -1.54 -7.04
CA GLN A 85 -4.55 -2.86 -6.94
C GLN A 85 -4.10 -3.18 -5.51
N ARG A 86 -3.57 -2.20 -4.76
CA ARG A 86 -3.17 -2.38 -3.36
C ARG A 86 -4.37 -2.66 -2.46
N ILE A 87 -5.47 -1.95 -2.66
CA ILE A 87 -6.71 -2.16 -1.90
C ILE A 87 -7.30 -3.53 -2.23
N GLU A 88 -7.31 -3.92 -3.50
CA GLU A 88 -7.77 -5.24 -3.94
C GLU A 88 -6.92 -6.37 -3.34
N PHE A 89 -5.60 -6.20 -3.28
CA PHE A 89 -4.70 -7.15 -2.63
C PHE A 89 -5.02 -7.34 -1.14
N LEU A 90 -5.20 -6.25 -0.38
CA LEU A 90 -5.56 -6.32 1.04
C LEU A 90 -6.96 -6.87 1.25
N LYS A 91 -7.91 -6.53 0.37
CA LYS A 91 -9.27 -7.03 0.43
C LYS A 91 -9.32 -8.54 0.16
N GLY A 92 -8.60 -9.04 -0.85
CA GLY A 92 -8.46 -10.47 -1.09
C GLY A 92 -7.86 -11.19 0.13
N TRP A 93 -6.88 -10.59 0.81
CA TRP A 93 -6.39 -11.15 2.07
C TRP A 93 -7.48 -11.22 3.15
N ILE A 94 -8.31 -10.19 3.29
CA ILE A 94 -9.41 -10.18 4.28
C ILE A 94 -10.50 -11.20 3.94
N ASP A 95 -10.86 -11.34 2.66
CA ASP A 95 -12.00 -12.13 2.22
C ASP A 95 -11.64 -13.62 2.03
N ASP A 96 -10.46 -13.90 1.46
CA ASP A 96 -10.01 -15.25 1.08
C ASP A 96 -8.95 -15.84 2.03
N GLY A 97 -8.43 -15.04 2.97
CA GLY A 97 -7.36 -15.44 3.90
C GLY A 97 -5.96 -15.17 3.35
N ILE A 98 -4.94 -15.75 3.99
CA ILE A 98 -3.53 -15.43 3.74
C ILE A 98 -3.15 -15.71 2.27
N PRO A 99 -2.66 -14.72 1.50
CA PRO A 99 -2.31 -14.93 0.11
C PRO A 99 -1.07 -15.85 0.00
N PRO A 100 -1.03 -16.73 -1.03
CA PRO A 100 0.13 -17.61 -1.25
C PRO A 100 1.36 -16.84 -1.75
N ILE A 101 1.16 -15.65 -2.33
CA ILE A 101 2.20 -14.77 -2.86
C ILE A 101 1.94 -13.36 -2.36
N PHE A 102 2.93 -12.76 -1.71
CA PHE A 102 2.82 -11.41 -1.17
C PHE A 102 3.41 -10.37 -2.13
N TRP A 103 2.64 -9.33 -2.44
CA TRP A 103 3.14 -8.16 -3.15
C TRP A 103 3.85 -7.21 -2.19
N ILE A 104 5.15 -7.45 -1.94
CA ILE A 104 5.92 -6.75 -0.90
C ILE A 104 5.89 -5.22 -1.08
N SER A 105 6.07 -4.72 -2.30
CA SER A 105 6.00 -3.28 -2.59
C SER A 105 4.59 -2.68 -2.49
N GLY A 106 3.57 -3.55 -2.38
CA GLY A 106 2.18 -3.21 -2.12
C GLY A 106 1.93 -2.70 -0.69
N PHE A 107 2.83 -3.05 0.25
CA PHE A 107 2.73 -2.60 1.63
C PHE A 107 3.20 -1.16 1.82
N TYR A 108 2.53 -0.50 2.75
CA TYR A 108 2.88 0.80 3.26
C TYR A 108 4.14 0.73 4.15
N PHE A 109 4.25 -0.33 4.96
CA PHE A 109 5.41 -0.58 5.80
C PHE A 109 5.91 -2.02 5.67
N PRO A 110 6.72 -2.34 4.63
CA PRO A 110 7.16 -3.70 4.33
C PRO A 110 8.02 -4.30 5.45
N GLN A 111 8.69 -3.48 6.26
CA GLN A 111 9.51 -3.97 7.37
C GLN A 111 8.67 -4.65 8.46
N ALA A 112 7.47 -4.15 8.77
CA ALA A 112 6.58 -4.86 9.71
C ALA A 112 6.13 -6.21 9.17
N PHE A 113 5.94 -6.33 7.85
CA PHE A 113 5.65 -7.61 7.21
C PHE A 113 6.82 -8.60 7.36
N LEU A 114 8.06 -8.16 7.11
CA LEU A 114 9.24 -9.00 7.28
C LEU A 114 9.41 -9.45 8.74
N THR A 115 9.29 -8.53 9.70
CA THR A 115 9.34 -8.86 11.13
C THR A 115 8.20 -9.80 11.54
N GLY A 116 6.98 -9.57 11.05
CA GLY A 116 5.84 -10.44 11.32
C GLY A 116 6.04 -11.85 10.77
N THR A 117 6.68 -11.98 9.61
CA THR A 117 7.04 -13.28 9.00
C THR A 117 8.07 -14.01 9.84
N MET A 118 9.14 -13.32 10.27
CA MET A 118 10.16 -13.88 11.18
C MET A 118 9.53 -14.35 12.50
N GLN A 119 8.64 -13.55 13.10
CA GLN A 119 7.93 -13.91 14.33
C GLN A 119 7.05 -15.15 14.16
N ASN A 120 6.29 -15.24 13.06
CA ASN A 120 5.47 -16.42 12.76
C ASN A 120 6.34 -17.67 12.61
N PHE A 121 7.49 -17.56 11.93
CA PHE A 121 8.44 -18.66 11.78
C PHE A 121 9.07 -19.09 13.11
N ALA A 122 9.54 -18.13 13.91
CA ALA A 122 10.15 -18.37 15.23
C ALA A 122 9.18 -19.09 16.17
N ARG A 123 7.91 -18.65 16.22
CA ARG A 123 6.86 -19.31 17.03
C ARG A 123 6.58 -20.73 16.55
N LYS A 124 6.47 -20.93 15.23
CA LYS A 124 6.21 -22.25 14.64
C LYS A 124 7.34 -23.24 14.92
N CYS A 125 8.59 -22.79 14.91
CA CYS A 125 9.77 -23.62 15.14
C CYS A 125 10.20 -23.67 16.61
N VAL A 126 9.56 -22.89 17.50
CA VAL A 126 9.91 -22.76 18.92
C VAL A 126 11.39 -22.39 19.11
N ILE A 127 11.83 -21.36 18.39
CA ILE A 127 13.20 -20.81 18.45
C ILE A 127 13.15 -19.31 18.74
N SER A 128 14.28 -18.75 19.20
CA SER A 128 14.40 -17.30 19.41
C SER A 128 14.34 -16.55 18.07
N ILE A 129 13.72 -15.37 18.08
CA ILE A 129 13.75 -14.47 16.91
C ILE A 129 15.16 -13.97 16.61
N ASP A 130 16.05 -13.87 17.61
CA ASP A 130 17.41 -13.37 17.42
C ASP A 130 18.34 -14.39 16.74
N SER A 131 17.91 -15.66 16.65
CA SER A 131 18.66 -16.74 16.01
C SER A 131 18.22 -17.02 14.58
N ILE A 132 17.33 -16.21 14.00
CA ILE A 132 16.82 -16.39 12.64
C ILE A 132 17.20 -15.20 11.76
N ASP A 133 17.44 -15.48 10.49
CA ASP A 133 17.73 -14.47 9.48
C ASP A 133 17.15 -14.90 8.13
N PHE A 134 17.01 -13.95 7.20
CA PHE A 134 16.53 -14.20 5.85
C PHE A 134 17.66 -14.74 4.96
N SER A 135 17.44 -15.92 4.39
CA SER A 135 18.23 -16.42 3.26
C SER A 135 17.47 -16.19 1.96
N PHE A 136 18.19 -15.86 0.88
CA PHE A 136 17.62 -15.69 -0.46
C PHE A 136 18.25 -16.67 -1.45
N LYS A 137 17.46 -17.08 -2.44
CA LYS A 137 17.93 -17.87 -3.58
C LYS A 137 17.74 -17.05 -4.85
N GLU A 138 18.84 -16.72 -5.50
CA GLU A 138 18.80 -16.03 -6.79
C GLU A 138 18.51 -17.03 -7.91
N TRP A 139 17.57 -16.67 -8.77
CA TRP A 139 17.32 -17.42 -9.99
C TRP A 139 18.28 -16.92 -11.07
N GLN A 140 19.27 -17.72 -11.45
CA GLN A 140 20.14 -17.39 -12.57
C GLN A 140 19.35 -17.53 -13.89
N CYS A 141 18.88 -16.40 -14.43
CA CYS A 141 18.40 -16.33 -15.80
C CYS A 141 19.61 -16.21 -16.75
N ARG A 142 19.96 -17.28 -17.47
CA ARG A 142 20.97 -17.18 -18.54
C ARG A 142 20.37 -16.38 -19.68
N ILE A 143 20.83 -15.15 -19.87
CA ILE A 143 20.58 -14.40 -21.10
C ILE A 143 21.41 -15.08 -22.20
N VAL A 144 20.75 -15.92 -23.00
CA VAL A 144 21.35 -16.48 -24.21
C VAL A 144 21.38 -15.36 -25.24
N TYR A 145 22.54 -14.72 -25.42
CA TYR A 145 22.76 -13.87 -26.59
C TYR A 145 22.82 -14.80 -27.81
N GLN A 146 21.75 -14.82 -28.60
CA GLN A 146 21.85 -15.33 -29.97
C GLN A 146 22.55 -14.25 -30.82
N PRO A 147 23.71 -14.53 -31.43
CA PRO A 147 24.28 -13.62 -32.40
C PRO A 147 23.34 -13.55 -33.60
N PHE A 148 22.96 -12.34 -33.99
CA PHE A 148 22.31 -12.08 -35.26
C PHE A 148 23.31 -12.43 -36.38
N LEU A 149 23.00 -13.48 -37.14
CA LEU A 149 23.61 -13.75 -38.45
C LEU A 149 22.93 -12.89 -39.50
#